data_AF-U1PR26-F1
#
_entry.id   AF-U1PR26-F1
#
_cell.length_a   1.000
_cell.length_b   1.000
_cell.length_c   1.000
_cell.angle_alpha   90.00
_cell.angle_beta   90.00
_cell.angle_gamma   90.00
#
_symmetry.space_group_name_H-M   'P 1'
#
loop_
_entity.id
_entity.type
_entity.pdbx_description
1 polymer ?
#
loop_
_entity_poly.entity_id
_entity_poly.type
_entity_poly.pdbx_seq_one_letter_code
_entity_poly.pdbx_strand_id
1 'polypeptide(L)'
;MVEMQELSKILHSASSESLVILDEVGRGTATYDGISIAWAATEYLSAAQPTAPSPRVLFATHYHELTELADRITGVSNVHVAAEERNGDVTFLRTIKSGPADRSYGIHVAELAGVPDPVVTRARDVLSTLRADEAIEVETQNDTGTPKPDQEDGTTIGNDTPETTQQVVFDVNAGDIRVAEKSEHTKKQTTSTDHNKTSDVQNGETLESAEESRIDAEIEEVIDELQALDIESTAPVALLQTVEQWQEQLIDANNKEEHTDGE
;
A
#
# COMPACT_ATOMS: atom_id res chain seq x y z
N MET A 1 12.54 -4.83 -9.38
CA MET A 1 12.15 -4.13 -10.64
C MET A 1 10.84 -4.66 -11.18
N VAL A 2 10.66 -5.98 -11.33
CA VAL A 2 9.40 -6.59 -11.80
C VAL A 2 8.18 -6.15 -10.97
N GLU A 3 8.26 -6.26 -9.64
CA GLU A 3 7.22 -5.80 -8.70
C GLU A 3 6.76 -4.35 -8.96
N MET A 4 7.70 -3.43 -9.23
CA MET A 4 7.38 -2.02 -9.50
C MET A 4 6.76 -1.82 -10.90
N GLN A 5 7.10 -2.68 -11.86
CA GLN A 5 6.47 -2.68 -13.19
C GLN A 5 5.03 -3.20 -13.10
N GLU A 6 4.79 -4.22 -12.30
CA GLU A 6 3.44 -4.76 -12.03
C GLU A 6 2.58 -3.74 -11.30
N LEU A 7 3.10 -3.13 -10.22
CA LEU A 7 2.42 -2.02 -9.54
C LEU A 7 2.12 -0.88 -10.51
N SER A 8 3.09 -0.47 -11.33
CA SER A 8 2.87 0.59 -12.31
C SER A 8 1.78 0.24 -13.33
N LYS A 9 1.69 -1.02 -13.77
CA LYS A 9 0.64 -1.49 -14.67
C LYS A 9 -0.73 -1.39 -13.99
N ILE A 10 -0.86 -1.85 -12.74
CA ILE A 10 -2.10 -1.74 -11.96
C ILE A 10 -2.53 -0.28 -11.83
N LEU A 11 -1.62 0.60 -11.41
CA LEU A 11 -1.93 2.02 -11.19
C LEU A 11 -2.37 2.75 -12.47
N HIS A 12 -1.80 2.38 -13.63
CA HIS A 12 -2.21 2.98 -14.92
C HIS A 12 -3.50 2.40 -15.49
N SER A 13 -3.85 1.16 -15.17
CA SER A 13 -5.01 0.47 -15.75
C SER A 13 -6.25 0.44 -14.87
N ALA A 14 -6.12 0.71 -13.57
CA ALA A 14 -7.24 0.65 -12.64
C ALA A 14 -8.33 1.70 -12.97
N SER A 15 -9.59 1.29 -12.89
CA SER A 15 -10.79 2.12 -13.03
C SER A 15 -11.69 1.99 -11.79
N SER A 16 -12.82 2.70 -11.73
CA SER A 16 -13.79 2.56 -10.63
C SER A 16 -14.41 1.15 -10.54
N GLU A 17 -14.48 0.44 -11.67
CA GLU A 17 -15.07 -0.89 -11.77
C GLU A 17 -14.06 -2.02 -11.48
N SER A 18 -12.79 -1.67 -11.23
CA SER A 18 -11.75 -2.67 -10.99
C SER A 18 -11.79 -3.22 -9.55
N LEU A 19 -11.43 -4.50 -9.40
CA LEU A 19 -10.99 -5.09 -8.14
C LEU A 19 -9.46 -5.20 -8.15
N VAL A 20 -8.80 -4.50 -7.24
CA VAL A 20 -7.34 -4.50 -7.09
C VAL A 20 -6.95 -5.27 -5.84
N ILE A 21 -6.03 -6.21 -5.99
CA ILE A 21 -5.48 -7.00 -4.89
C ILE A 21 -3.98 -6.76 -4.84
N LEU A 22 -3.50 -6.20 -3.72
CA LEU A 22 -2.09 -5.93 -3.47
C LEU A 22 -1.63 -6.82 -2.30
N ASP A 23 -0.51 -7.51 -2.49
CA ASP A 23 0.06 -8.39 -1.47
C ASP A 23 1.54 -8.03 -1.23
N GLU A 24 1.84 -7.53 -0.03
CA GLU A 24 3.18 -7.15 0.45
C GLU A 24 3.99 -6.25 -0.50
N VAL A 25 3.32 -5.34 -1.22
CA VAL A 25 3.98 -4.35 -2.09
C VAL A 25 4.95 -3.48 -1.28
N GLY A 26 6.19 -3.34 -1.78
CA GLY A 26 7.26 -2.55 -1.18
C GLY A 26 8.32 -3.37 -0.44
N ARG A 27 8.16 -4.70 -0.34
CA ARG A 27 9.11 -5.58 0.37
C ARG A 27 10.51 -5.66 -0.27
N GLY A 28 10.62 -5.43 -1.58
CA GLY A 28 11.87 -5.59 -2.34
C GLY A 28 12.87 -4.43 -2.23
N THR A 29 12.58 -3.39 -1.44
CA THR A 29 13.38 -2.16 -1.32
C THR A 29 13.71 -1.85 0.15
N ALA A 30 14.43 -0.75 0.41
CA ALA A 30 14.64 -0.25 1.76
C ALA A 30 13.30 -0.02 2.47
N THR A 31 13.22 -0.32 3.76
CA THR A 31 11.95 -0.32 4.51
C THR A 31 11.15 0.97 4.34
N TYR A 32 11.78 2.13 4.48
CA TYR A 32 11.11 3.43 4.35
C TYR A 32 10.67 3.73 2.91
N ASP A 33 11.45 3.33 1.91
CA ASP A 33 11.04 3.47 0.50
C ASP A 33 9.82 2.57 0.23
N GLY A 34 9.82 1.35 0.75
CA GLY A 34 8.73 0.39 0.63
C GLY A 34 7.43 0.90 1.26
N ILE A 35 7.51 1.38 2.51
CA ILE A 35 6.39 2.01 3.22
C ILE A 35 5.88 3.22 2.42
N SER A 36 6.77 4.10 1.96
CA SER A 36 6.40 5.33 1.26
C SER A 36 5.67 5.04 -0.06
N ILE A 37 6.16 4.06 -0.82
CA ILE A 37 5.53 3.63 -2.08
C ILE A 37 4.16 3.00 -1.81
N ALA A 38 4.09 2.07 -0.85
CA ALA A 38 2.84 1.40 -0.48
C ALA A 38 1.77 2.40 0.01
N TRP A 39 2.18 3.38 0.82
CA TRP A 39 1.34 4.46 1.28
C TRP A 39 0.81 5.30 0.12
N ALA A 40 1.70 5.82 -0.74
CA ALA A 40 1.33 6.65 -1.88
C ALA A 40 0.45 5.90 -2.88
N ALA A 41 0.70 4.60 -3.10
CA ALA A 41 -0.14 3.76 -3.95
C ALA A 41 -1.55 3.59 -3.36
N THR A 42 -1.65 3.41 -2.04
CA THR A 42 -2.96 3.33 -1.36
C THR A 42 -3.72 4.66 -1.48
N GLU A 43 -3.04 5.79 -1.27
CA GLU A 43 -3.62 7.12 -1.48
C GLU A 43 -4.12 7.29 -2.92
N TYR A 44 -3.32 6.89 -3.90
CA TYR A 44 -3.67 7.00 -5.32
C TYR A 44 -4.88 6.14 -5.72
N LEU A 45 -4.98 4.91 -5.20
CA LEU A 45 -6.09 3.99 -5.48
C LEU A 45 -7.32 4.26 -4.59
N SER A 46 -7.25 5.23 -3.70
CA SER A 46 -8.35 5.62 -2.82
C SER A 46 -9.10 6.83 -3.35
N ALA A 47 -10.29 7.08 -2.80
CA ALA A 47 -11.09 8.26 -3.08
C ALA A 47 -10.48 9.59 -2.57
N ALA A 48 -9.22 9.58 -2.12
CA ALA A 48 -8.51 10.77 -1.67
C ALA A 48 -8.32 11.81 -2.79
N GLN A 49 -8.30 11.39 -4.05
CA GLN A 49 -8.09 12.27 -5.19
C GLN A 49 -9.33 12.28 -6.11
N PRO A 50 -9.97 13.43 -6.37
CA PRO A 50 -11.21 13.51 -7.16
C PRO A 50 -11.08 13.01 -8.61
N THR A 51 -9.86 13.01 -9.15
CA THR A 51 -9.55 12.58 -10.52
C THR A 51 -8.91 11.20 -10.59
N ALA A 52 -8.68 10.55 -9.45
CA ALA A 52 -8.05 9.24 -9.40
C ALA A 52 -9.09 8.12 -9.50
N PRO A 53 -8.71 6.96 -10.06
CA PRO A 53 -9.59 5.79 -10.05
C PRO A 53 -9.86 5.38 -8.59
N SER A 54 -11.11 5.04 -8.28
CA SER A 54 -11.53 4.56 -6.95
C SER A 54 -12.03 3.12 -7.03
N PRO A 55 -11.14 2.15 -7.37
CA PRO A 55 -11.50 0.73 -7.41
C PRO A 55 -11.83 0.18 -6.03
N ARG A 56 -12.34 -1.06 -5.99
CA ARG A 56 -12.34 -1.85 -4.76
C ARG A 56 -10.93 -2.40 -4.54
N VAL A 57 -10.34 -2.15 -3.38
CA VAL A 57 -8.95 -2.56 -3.08
C VAL A 57 -8.90 -3.47 -1.87
N LEU A 58 -8.18 -4.59 -1.99
CA LEU A 58 -7.69 -5.39 -0.88
C LEU A 58 -6.17 -5.27 -0.83
N PHE A 59 -5.64 -4.73 0.27
CA PHE A 59 -4.20 -4.61 0.46
C PHE A 59 -3.76 -5.41 1.70
N ALA A 60 -3.13 -6.56 1.46
CA ALA A 60 -2.41 -7.31 2.48
C ALA A 60 -1.00 -6.72 2.66
N THR A 61 -0.66 -6.31 3.88
CA THR A 61 0.64 -5.69 4.18
C THR A 61 1.14 -6.09 5.55
N HIS A 62 2.46 -6.07 5.71
CA HIS A 62 3.14 -6.21 6.99
C HIS A 62 3.53 -4.85 7.60
N TYR A 63 3.32 -3.75 6.88
CA TYR A 63 3.58 -2.39 7.37
C TYR A 63 2.46 -1.94 8.29
N HIS A 64 2.78 -1.80 9.58
CA HIS A 64 1.81 -1.34 10.57
C HIS A 64 1.49 0.15 10.40
N GLU A 65 2.44 0.91 9.87
CA GLU A 65 2.34 2.34 9.58
C GLU A 65 1.13 2.64 8.68
N LEU A 66 0.86 1.78 7.69
CA LEU A 66 -0.27 1.95 6.78
C LEU A 66 -1.64 1.88 7.47
N THR A 67 -1.72 1.35 8.69
CA THR A 67 -3.00 1.30 9.42
C THR A 67 -3.54 2.69 9.76
N GLU A 68 -2.68 3.71 9.85
CA GLU A 68 -3.10 5.09 10.07
C GLU A 68 -3.93 5.68 8.92
N LEU A 69 -3.85 5.08 7.72
CA LEU A 69 -4.58 5.56 6.54
C LEU A 69 -6.10 5.47 6.73
N ALA A 70 -6.59 4.51 7.51
CA ALA A 70 -8.02 4.36 7.77
C ALA A 70 -8.62 5.56 8.51
N ASP A 71 -7.83 6.28 9.31
CA ASP A 71 -8.29 7.48 10.02
C ASP A 71 -8.18 8.75 9.15
N ARG A 72 -7.36 8.71 8.10
CA ARG A 72 -7.04 9.87 7.25
C ARG A 72 -7.85 9.91 5.97
N ILE A 73 -8.16 8.76 5.39
CA ILE A 73 -8.77 8.64 4.07
C ILE A 73 -10.17 8.04 4.19
N THR A 74 -11.16 8.80 3.74
CA THR A 74 -12.54 8.32 3.68
C THR A 74 -12.64 7.14 2.71
N GLY A 75 -13.22 6.03 3.18
CA GLY A 75 -13.38 4.80 2.39
C GLY A 75 -12.27 3.77 2.60
N VAL A 76 -11.21 4.10 3.34
CA VAL A 76 -10.20 3.13 3.78
C VAL A 76 -10.61 2.59 5.15
N SER A 77 -10.46 1.28 5.34
CA SER A 77 -10.77 0.63 6.63
C SER A 77 -9.79 -0.48 6.93
N ASN A 78 -9.39 -0.59 8.20
CA ASN A 78 -8.51 -1.67 8.65
C ASN A 78 -9.30 -2.94 8.94
N VAL A 79 -8.75 -4.05 8.48
CA VAL A 79 -9.12 -5.40 8.90
C VAL A 79 -7.85 -6.21 9.15
N HIS A 80 -7.94 -7.24 9.99
CA HIS A 80 -6.82 -8.13 10.26
C HIS A 80 -7.30 -9.58 10.42
N VAL A 81 -6.37 -10.52 10.25
CA VAL A 81 -6.59 -11.93 10.59
C VAL A 81 -6.41 -12.08 12.09
N ALA A 82 -7.46 -12.53 12.78
CA ALA A 82 -7.46 -12.67 14.23
C ALA A 82 -6.50 -13.78 14.70
N ALA A 83 -5.77 -13.47 15.77
CA ALA A 83 -4.93 -14.42 16.50
C ALA A 83 -5.25 -14.36 17.99
N GLU A 84 -5.26 -15.51 18.66
CA GLU A 84 -5.44 -15.61 20.11
C GLU A 84 -4.13 -16.03 20.77
N GLU A 85 -3.72 -15.33 21.82
CA GLU A 85 -2.59 -15.73 22.65
C GLU A 85 -3.09 -16.36 23.96
N ARG A 86 -2.57 -17.54 24.28
CA ARG A 86 -2.84 -18.21 25.54
C ARG A 86 -1.58 -18.91 26.04
N ASN A 87 -1.14 -18.58 27.25
CA ASN A 87 0.04 -19.17 27.89
C ASN A 87 1.34 -19.04 27.07
N GLY A 88 1.45 -18.02 26.22
CA GLY A 88 2.60 -17.83 25.32
C GLY A 88 2.47 -18.54 23.97
N ASP A 89 1.43 -19.34 23.76
CA ASP A 89 1.09 -19.94 22.47
C ASP A 89 0.13 -19.04 21.69
N VAL A 90 0.38 -18.82 20.40
CA VAL A 90 -0.50 -18.04 19.50
C VAL A 90 -1.22 -18.99 18.55
N THR A 91 -2.54 -18.87 18.49
CA THR A 91 -3.40 -19.60 17.57
C THR A 91 -3.97 -18.63 16.54
N PHE A 92 -3.67 -18.86 15.26
CA PHE A 92 -4.25 -18.10 14.15
C PHE A 92 -5.66 -18.62 13.86
N LEU A 93 -6.67 -17.78 14.05
CA LEU A 93 -8.08 -18.17 13.94
C LEU A 93 -8.59 -18.23 12.49
N ARG A 94 -7.82 -17.70 11.53
CA ARG A 94 -8.22 -17.52 10.12
C ARG A 94 -9.53 -16.74 9.94
N THR A 95 -9.91 -15.97 10.95
CA THR A 95 -11.10 -15.11 10.93
C THR A 95 -10.68 -13.67 10.70
N ILE A 96 -11.32 -12.98 9.75
CA ILE A 96 -11.13 -11.55 9.55
C ILE A 96 -11.92 -10.78 10.62
N LYS A 97 -11.27 -9.83 11.29
CA LYS A 97 -11.89 -8.89 12.23
C LYS A 97 -11.59 -7.46 11.82
N SER A 98 -12.52 -6.56 12.14
CA SER A 98 -12.33 -5.12 11.93
C SER A 98 -11.26 -4.55 12.86
N GLY A 99 -10.63 -3.46 12.42
CA GLY A 99 -9.56 -2.77 13.12
C GLY A 99 -8.17 -3.26 12.71
N PRO A 100 -7.12 -2.50 13.08
CA PRO A 100 -5.73 -2.93 12.86
C PRO A 100 -5.36 -4.12 13.74
N ALA A 101 -4.28 -4.81 13.40
CA ALA A 101 -3.72 -5.83 14.28
C ALA A 101 -2.97 -5.17 15.46
N ASP A 102 -3.10 -5.73 16.65
CA ASP A 102 -2.47 -5.17 17.88
C ASP A 102 -0.94 -5.31 17.91
N ARG A 103 -0.38 -6.27 17.16
CA ARG A 103 1.07 -6.56 17.12
C ARG A 103 1.45 -7.47 15.96
N SER A 104 2.74 -7.47 15.62
CA SER A 104 3.34 -8.43 14.68
C SER A 104 3.75 -9.73 15.37
N TYR A 105 3.44 -10.87 14.75
CA TYR A 105 3.65 -12.21 15.33
C TYR A 105 4.85 -12.96 14.73
N GLY A 106 5.73 -12.29 13.98
CA GLY A 106 6.78 -12.93 13.16
C GLY A 106 7.70 -13.89 13.93
N ILE A 107 8.17 -13.51 15.12
CA ILE A 107 9.01 -14.40 15.95
C ILE A 107 8.24 -15.63 16.43
N HIS A 108 6.94 -15.47 16.74
CA HIS A 108 6.11 -16.60 17.16
C HIS A 108 5.78 -17.53 15.99
N VAL A 109 5.56 -16.98 14.79
CA VAL A 109 5.45 -17.78 13.56
C VAL A 109 6.72 -18.59 13.32
N ALA A 110 7.90 -18.01 13.55
CA ALA A 110 9.17 -18.72 13.44
C ALA A 110 9.28 -19.89 14.44
N GLU A 111 8.86 -19.69 15.69
CA GLU A 111 8.81 -20.75 16.71
C GLU A 111 7.87 -21.90 16.29
N LEU A 112 6.66 -21.58 15.83
CA LEU A 112 5.71 -22.56 15.31
C LEU A 112 6.22 -23.30 14.07
N ALA A 113 7.03 -22.63 13.24
CA ALA A 113 7.68 -23.24 12.08
C ALA A 113 8.87 -24.15 12.44
N GLY A 114 9.21 -24.27 13.73
CA GLY A 114 10.31 -25.12 14.21
C GLY A 114 11.69 -24.49 14.08
N VAL A 115 11.78 -23.16 14.03
CA VAL A 115 13.07 -22.46 14.11
C VAL A 115 13.71 -22.77 15.48
N PRO A 116 15.02 -23.11 15.55
CA PRO A 116 15.64 -23.54 16.80
C PRO A 116 15.55 -22.52 17.94
N ASP A 117 15.29 -22.98 19.16
CA ASP A 117 15.14 -22.15 20.36
C ASP A 117 16.25 -21.10 20.56
N PRO A 118 17.55 -21.39 20.31
CA PRO A 118 18.60 -20.39 20.44
C PRO A 118 18.42 -19.20 19.47
N VAL A 119 17.89 -19.45 18.27
CA VAL A 119 17.60 -18.42 17.26
C VAL A 119 16.37 -17.61 17.67
N VAL A 120 15.28 -18.27 18.07
CA VAL A 120 14.05 -17.60 18.52
C VAL A 120 14.33 -16.71 19.73
N THR A 121 15.09 -17.23 20.71
CA THR A 121 15.49 -16.47 21.90
C THR A 121 16.29 -15.24 21.51
N ARG A 122 17.31 -15.41 20.67
CA ARG A 122 18.12 -14.27 20.22
C ARG A 122 17.30 -13.25 19.44
N ALA A 123 16.37 -13.68 18.60
CA ALA A 123 15.49 -12.79 17.85
C ALA A 123 14.60 -11.94 18.78
N ARG A 124 14.09 -12.51 19.88
CA ARG A 124 13.35 -11.76 20.92
C ARG A 124 14.22 -10.69 21.56
N ASP A 125 15.47 -11.03 21.90
CA ASP A 125 16.42 -10.08 22.48
C ASP A 125 16.71 -8.93 21.50
N VAL A 126 17.01 -9.24 20.23
CA VAL A 126 17.28 -8.22 19.19
C VAL A 126 16.07 -7.29 19.02
N LEU A 127 14.86 -7.84 18.92
CA LEU A 127 13.65 -7.04 18.79
C LEU A 127 13.45 -6.11 19.99
N SER A 128 13.76 -6.59 21.20
CA SER A 128 13.66 -5.76 22.41
C SER A 128 14.64 -4.59 22.40
N THR A 129 15.86 -4.79 21.87
CA THR A 129 16.85 -3.72 21.71
C THR A 129 16.41 -2.69 20.67
N LEU A 130 15.99 -3.15 19.48
CA LEU A 130 15.56 -2.24 18.39
C LEU A 130 14.40 -1.33 18.82
N ARG A 131 13.43 -1.88 19.56
CA ARG A 131 12.31 -1.09 20.11
C ARG A 131 12.73 -0.10 21.20
N ALA A 132 13.74 -0.43 21.98
CA ALA A 132 14.26 0.47 23.00
C ALA A 132 15.01 1.65 22.36
N ASP A 133 15.79 1.38 21.32
CA ASP A 133 16.52 2.42 20.58
C ASP A 133 15.54 3.38 19.88
N GLU A 134 14.45 2.89 19.28
CA GLU A 134 13.38 3.74 18.72
C GLU A 134 12.71 4.63 19.80
N ALA A 135 12.44 4.09 20.98
CA ALA A 135 11.80 4.86 22.06
C ALA A 135 12.70 5.98 22.61
N ILE A 136 14.02 5.77 22.64
CA ILE A 136 14.99 6.76 23.13
C ILE A 136 15.11 7.93 22.15
N GLU A 137 15.06 7.69 20.84
CA GLU A 137 15.10 8.75 19.84
C GLU A 137 13.86 9.68 19.91
N VAL A 138 12.67 9.12 20.19
CA VAL A 138 11.43 9.90 20.33
C VAL A 138 11.43 10.80 21.58
N GLU A 139 12.05 10.39 22.68
CA GLU A 139 12.12 11.21 23.90
C GLU A 139 13.09 12.40 23.79
N THR A 140 14.16 12.28 23.00
CA THR A 140 15.17 13.35 22.87
C THR A 140 14.70 14.59 22.09
N GLN A 141 13.54 14.55 21.42
CA GLN A 141 13.02 15.67 20.63
C GLN A 141 11.97 16.54 21.35
N ASN A 142 11.51 16.14 22.54
CA ASN A 142 10.44 16.86 23.26
C ASN A 142 10.90 17.80 24.39
N ASP A 143 12.21 18.03 24.57
CA ASP A 143 12.69 19.01 25.56
C ASP A 143 12.92 20.40 24.95
N THR A 144 11.85 21.18 24.83
CA THR A 144 11.95 22.64 24.82
C THR A 144 12.29 23.14 26.23
N GLY A 145 13.57 23.00 26.62
CA GLY A 145 14.11 23.44 27.90
C GLY A 145 15.09 24.61 27.73
N THR A 146 14.67 25.81 28.12
CA THR A 146 15.47 27.05 28.22
C THR A 146 16.90 26.85 28.77
N PRO A 147 17.94 27.52 28.23
CA PRO A 147 19.31 27.35 28.69
C PRO A 147 19.54 28.08 30.03
N LYS A 148 20.08 27.37 31.01
CA LYS A 148 20.82 27.98 32.14
C LYS A 148 22.32 27.91 31.83
N PRO A 149 23.07 29.01 32.02
CA PRO A 149 24.52 28.95 31.94
C PRO A 149 25.11 28.45 33.27
N ASP A 150 26.20 27.68 33.18
CA ASP A 150 27.41 27.76 34.00
C ASP A 150 28.02 26.37 34.25
N GLN A 151 29.11 26.04 33.55
CA GLN A 151 30.48 25.93 34.07
C GLN A 151 31.37 25.02 33.19
N GLU A 152 32.54 25.56 32.87
CA GLU A 152 33.69 24.90 32.27
C GLU A 152 34.29 23.86 33.22
N ASP A 153 34.67 22.67 32.73
CA ASP A 153 36.06 22.23 32.80
C ASP A 153 36.34 21.07 31.82
N GLY A 154 37.52 21.08 31.21
CA GLY A 154 37.85 20.27 30.03
C GLY A 154 38.33 18.84 30.30
N THR A 155 38.37 18.04 29.23
CA THR A 155 39.53 17.23 28.80
C THR A 155 39.18 16.47 27.50
N THR A 156 40.05 16.61 26.50
CA THR A 156 40.03 15.98 25.18
C THR A 156 40.44 14.50 25.25
N ILE A 157 39.73 13.58 24.59
CA ILE A 157 40.32 12.42 23.86
C ILE A 157 39.43 12.11 22.64
N GLY A 158 40.02 12.08 21.46
CA GLY A 158 39.36 11.71 20.20
C GLY A 158 39.34 10.21 19.94
N ASN A 159 38.37 9.75 19.15
CA ASN A 159 38.57 9.12 17.84
C ASN A 159 37.25 8.53 17.32
N ASP A 160 37.23 8.37 16.01
CA ASP A 160 36.31 7.61 15.17
C ASP A 160 34.96 8.27 14.86
N THR A 161 34.91 8.81 13.66
CA THR A 161 33.71 9.18 12.91
C THR A 161 33.04 7.90 12.41
N PRO A 162 31.82 7.54 12.82
CA PRO A 162 30.93 6.76 11.98
C PRO A 162 30.21 7.72 11.03
N GLU A 163 30.11 7.32 9.77
CA GLU A 163 29.36 8.02 8.75
C GLU A 163 27.96 8.41 9.25
N THR A 164 27.66 9.70 9.15
CA THR A 164 26.42 10.31 9.64
C THR A 164 25.25 9.80 8.79
N THR A 165 24.54 8.77 9.26
CA THR A 165 23.19 8.50 8.78
C THR A 165 22.31 9.63 9.29
N GLN A 166 21.99 10.56 8.39
CA GLN A 166 21.20 11.73 8.68
C GLN A 166 19.73 11.31 8.82
N GLN A 167 19.29 11.10 10.06
CA GLN A 167 17.91 10.75 10.36
C GLN A 167 17.10 12.04 10.58
N VAL A 168 16.06 12.20 9.77
CA VAL A 168 15.14 13.35 9.83
C VAL A 168 13.80 12.83 10.35
N VAL A 169 13.26 13.52 11.34
CA VAL A 169 11.98 13.22 11.99
C VAL A 169 10.83 13.66 11.10
N PHE A 170 9.87 12.75 10.86
CA PHE A 170 8.57 13.10 10.29
C PHE A 170 7.78 13.90 11.33
N ASP A 171 7.56 15.20 11.09
CA ASP A 171 6.60 15.99 11.87
C ASP A 171 5.20 15.79 11.27
N VAL A 172 4.35 15.12 12.04
CA VAL A 172 3.10 14.44 11.62
C VAL A 172 1.88 15.38 11.61
N ASN A 173 2.06 16.70 11.75
CA ASN A 173 0.93 17.66 11.82
C ASN A 173 0.69 18.54 10.58
N ALA A 174 1.41 18.32 9.48
CA ALA A 174 1.06 18.94 8.20
C ALA A 174 1.43 17.96 7.09
N GLY A 175 0.45 17.45 6.35
CA GLY A 175 0.67 16.61 5.17
C GLY A 175 1.32 17.38 4.01
N ASP A 176 2.52 17.91 4.20
CA ASP A 176 3.33 18.61 3.21
C ASP A 176 4.81 18.16 3.35
N ILE A 177 5.31 17.46 2.34
CA ILE A 177 6.74 17.17 2.18
C ILE A 177 7.44 18.47 1.79
N ARG A 178 8.24 19.06 2.69
CA ARG A 178 9.08 20.23 2.37
C ARG A 178 10.52 19.81 2.11
N VAL A 179 10.86 19.68 0.82
CA VAL A 179 12.25 19.75 0.38
C VAL A 179 12.67 21.22 0.40
N ALA A 180 13.71 21.54 1.17
CA ALA A 180 14.31 22.86 1.14
C ALA A 180 15.17 23.00 -0.13
N GLU A 181 14.60 23.59 -1.18
CA GLU A 181 15.39 24.20 -2.25
C GLU A 181 15.20 25.71 -2.29
N LYS A 182 16.34 26.40 -2.33
CA LYS A 182 16.48 27.83 -2.49
C LYS A 182 16.67 28.10 -3.98
N SER A 183 15.81 28.91 -4.60
CA SER A 183 16.15 30.07 -5.48
C SER A 183 15.04 30.42 -6.48
N GLU A 184 14.52 31.64 -6.32
CA GLU A 184 14.27 32.68 -7.34
C GLU A 184 13.30 32.48 -8.54
N HIS A 185 12.21 33.27 -8.48
CA HIS A 185 11.67 34.18 -9.50
C HIS A 185 11.31 33.63 -10.91
N THR A 186 10.02 33.75 -11.30
CA THR A 186 9.52 34.85 -12.19
C THR A 186 8.00 34.72 -12.50
N LYS A 187 7.30 35.86 -12.44
CA LYS A 187 5.89 36.13 -12.83
C LYS A 187 5.57 35.88 -14.31
N LYS A 188 4.31 35.47 -14.61
CA LYS A 188 3.32 36.08 -15.55
C LYS A 188 2.10 35.14 -15.66
N GLN A 189 0.87 35.49 -15.28
CA GLN A 189 -0.13 36.45 -15.80
C GLN A 189 -0.88 36.02 -17.09
N THR A 190 -2.22 36.05 -17.01
CA THR A 190 -3.26 36.19 -18.08
C THR A 190 -3.49 35.00 -19.03
N THR A 191 -4.68 34.62 -19.53
CA THR A 191 -6.08 35.14 -19.53
C THR A 191 -7.01 34.10 -20.19
N SER A 192 -8.31 34.25 -19.92
CA SER A 192 -9.54 33.69 -20.50
C SER A 192 -9.56 33.33 -22.00
N THR A 193 -10.43 32.40 -22.42
CA THR A 193 -11.69 32.64 -23.19
C THR A 193 -12.35 31.34 -23.68
N ASP A 194 -13.66 31.22 -23.39
CA ASP A 194 -14.79 30.57 -24.10
C ASP A 194 -14.55 29.91 -25.48
N HIS A 195 -15.23 28.77 -25.74
CA HIS A 195 -16.23 28.64 -26.83
C HIS A 195 -17.06 27.34 -26.74
N ASN A 196 -18.37 27.54 -26.80
CA ASN A 196 -19.48 26.60 -26.90
C ASN A 196 -19.60 26.02 -28.34
N LYS A 197 -19.95 24.72 -28.50
CA LYS A 197 -21.01 24.28 -29.42
C LYS A 197 -21.32 22.77 -29.39
N THR A 198 -22.62 22.54 -29.19
CA THR A 198 -23.47 21.39 -29.48
C THR A 198 -23.44 20.90 -30.94
N SER A 199 -23.61 19.59 -31.13
CA SER A 199 -24.48 19.05 -32.20
C SER A 199 -24.86 17.59 -31.96
N ASP A 200 -26.16 17.36 -31.88
CA ASP A 200 -26.86 16.08 -32.00
C ASP A 200 -26.44 15.29 -33.24
N VAL A 201 -26.28 13.97 -33.09
CA VAL A 201 -26.62 12.99 -34.15
C VAL A 201 -27.24 11.76 -33.47
N GLN A 202 -28.51 11.51 -33.81
CA GLN A 202 -29.21 10.25 -33.54
C GLN A 202 -28.90 9.20 -34.62
N ASN A 203 -29.01 7.94 -34.19
CA ASN A 203 -29.22 6.69 -34.95
C ASN A 203 -27.98 5.83 -35.24
N GLY A 204 -27.81 4.79 -34.42
CA GLY A 204 -26.92 3.66 -34.64
C GLY A 204 -27.31 2.37 -33.89
N GLU A 205 -28.54 2.20 -33.41
CA GLU A 205 -28.94 0.95 -32.75
C GLU A 205 -29.07 -0.18 -33.79
N THR A 206 -28.15 -1.16 -33.78
CA THR A 206 -28.43 -2.61 -33.94
C THR A 206 -27.20 -3.54 -33.95
N LEU A 207 -25.97 -3.06 -33.70
CA LEU A 207 -24.77 -3.93 -33.64
C LEU A 207 -24.05 -3.91 -32.28
N GLU A 208 -24.00 -2.77 -31.58
CA GLU A 208 -23.32 -2.61 -30.28
C GLU A 208 -23.90 -3.53 -29.17
N SER A 209 -25.23 -3.69 -29.11
CA SER A 209 -25.89 -4.47 -28.05
C SER A 209 -25.50 -5.95 -28.00
N ALA A 210 -25.05 -6.52 -29.12
CA ALA A 210 -24.68 -7.93 -29.20
C ALA A 210 -23.23 -8.19 -28.76
N GLU A 211 -22.38 -7.17 -28.80
CA GLU A 211 -20.98 -7.24 -28.38
C GLU A 211 -20.83 -6.87 -26.91
N GLU A 212 -21.50 -5.80 -26.45
CA GLU A 212 -21.63 -5.48 -25.01
C GLU A 212 -22.20 -6.67 -24.23
N SER A 213 -23.27 -7.30 -24.72
CA SER A 213 -23.86 -8.47 -24.06
C SER A 213 -22.96 -9.71 -24.03
N ARG A 214 -21.94 -9.79 -24.89
CA ARG A 214 -20.95 -10.87 -24.86
C ARG A 214 -19.84 -10.58 -23.86
N ILE A 215 -19.43 -9.33 -23.71
CA ILE A 215 -18.44 -8.91 -22.71
C ILE A 215 -19.03 -9.05 -21.31
N ASP A 216 -20.28 -8.61 -21.13
CA ASP A 216 -21.03 -8.86 -19.89
C ASP A 216 -21.11 -10.34 -19.54
N ALA A 217 -21.27 -11.22 -20.55
CA ALA A 217 -21.30 -12.66 -20.33
C ALA A 217 -19.93 -13.24 -19.94
N GLU A 218 -18.83 -12.79 -20.54
CA GLU A 218 -17.47 -13.21 -20.20
C GLU A 218 -17.09 -12.75 -18.77
N ILE A 219 -17.53 -11.55 -18.35
CA ILE A 219 -17.33 -11.04 -16.98
C ILE A 219 -18.17 -11.83 -15.96
N GLU A 220 -19.45 -12.08 -16.25
CA GLU A 220 -20.34 -12.82 -15.34
C GLU A 220 -19.85 -14.27 -15.13
N GLU A 221 -19.30 -14.90 -16.17
CA GLU A 221 -18.69 -16.23 -16.08
C GLU A 221 -17.51 -16.24 -15.10
N VAL A 222 -16.61 -15.25 -15.18
CA VAL A 222 -15.48 -15.11 -14.23
C VAL A 222 -15.98 -14.88 -12.80
N ILE A 223 -17.03 -14.07 -12.61
CA ILE A 223 -17.62 -13.81 -11.29
C ILE A 223 -18.21 -15.10 -10.70
N ASP A 224 -18.95 -15.88 -11.49
CA ASP A 224 -19.53 -17.15 -11.07
C ASP A 224 -18.44 -18.17 -10.69
N GLU A 225 -17.37 -18.27 -11.48
CA GLU A 225 -16.23 -19.13 -11.18
C GLU A 225 -15.51 -18.70 -9.89
N LEU A 226 -15.30 -17.40 -9.70
CA LEU A 226 -14.67 -16.84 -8.50
C LEU A 226 -15.51 -17.09 -7.24
N GLN A 227 -16.84 -17.03 -7.34
CA GLN A 227 -17.74 -17.36 -6.23
C GLN A 227 -17.78 -18.86 -5.91
N ALA A 228 -17.62 -19.72 -6.91
CA ALA A 228 -17.63 -21.17 -6.75
C ALA A 228 -16.28 -21.75 -6.28
N LEU A 229 -15.21 -20.95 -6.30
CA LEU A 229 -13.87 -21.41 -6.00
C LEU A 229 -13.68 -21.79 -4.52
N ASP A 230 -13.34 -23.05 -4.27
CA ASP A 230 -12.95 -23.53 -2.94
C ASP A 230 -11.45 -23.28 -2.69
N ILE A 231 -11.16 -22.17 -2.02
CA ILE A 231 -9.80 -21.75 -1.70
C ILE A 231 -9.12 -22.72 -0.70
N GLU A 232 -9.87 -23.42 0.14
CA GLU A 232 -9.29 -24.28 1.19
C GLU A 232 -8.74 -25.59 0.65
N SER A 233 -9.33 -26.12 -0.42
CA SER A 233 -8.95 -27.41 -1.00
C SER A 233 -8.13 -27.30 -2.29
N THR A 234 -8.08 -26.12 -2.91
CA THR A 234 -7.35 -25.90 -4.16
C THR A 234 -5.87 -25.64 -3.91
N ALA A 235 -5.00 -26.30 -4.68
CA ALA A 235 -3.56 -26.09 -4.57
C ALA A 235 -3.16 -24.66 -5.00
N PRO A 236 -2.22 -23.99 -4.31
CA PRO A 236 -1.85 -22.60 -4.62
C PRO A 236 -1.41 -22.37 -6.07
N VAL A 237 -0.70 -23.33 -6.67
CA VAL A 237 -0.28 -23.24 -8.08
C VAL A 237 -1.48 -23.28 -9.03
N ALA A 238 -2.50 -24.07 -8.71
CA ALA A 238 -3.71 -24.13 -9.51
C ALA A 238 -4.49 -22.81 -9.40
N LEU A 239 -4.58 -22.22 -8.20
CA LEU A 239 -5.21 -20.91 -8.02
C LEU A 239 -4.53 -19.82 -8.86
N LEU A 240 -3.19 -19.79 -8.90
CA LEU A 240 -2.44 -18.83 -9.72
C LEU A 240 -2.71 -19.02 -11.22
N GLN A 241 -2.77 -20.27 -11.69
CA GLN A 241 -3.11 -20.56 -13.09
C GLN A 241 -4.53 -20.14 -13.45
N THR A 242 -5.48 -20.35 -12.54
CA THR A 242 -6.87 -19.93 -12.71
C THR A 242 -6.96 -18.40 -12.79
N VAL A 243 -6.25 -17.68 -11.91
CA VAL A 243 -6.19 -16.20 -11.96
C VAL A 243 -5.56 -15.71 -13.27
N GLU A 244 -4.47 -16.34 -13.73
CA GLU A 244 -3.84 -16.00 -15.01
C GLU A 244 -4.81 -16.21 -16.19
N GLN A 245 -5.58 -17.30 -16.20
CA GLN A 245 -6.60 -17.56 -17.21
C GLN A 245 -7.72 -16.51 -17.20
N TRP A 246 -8.24 -16.16 -16.02
CA TRP A 246 -9.25 -15.10 -15.91
C TRP A 246 -8.72 -13.76 -16.41
N GLN A 247 -7.45 -13.44 -16.11
CA GLN A 247 -6.81 -12.23 -16.63
C GLN A 247 -6.70 -12.25 -18.16
N GLU A 248 -6.28 -13.35 -18.76
CA GLU A 248 -6.23 -13.49 -20.22
C GLU A 248 -7.61 -13.34 -20.86
N GLN A 249 -8.63 -14.00 -20.30
CA GLN A 249 -10.02 -13.90 -20.77
C GLN A 249 -10.53 -12.45 -20.74
N LEU A 250 -10.32 -11.74 -19.62
CA LEU A 250 -10.77 -10.36 -19.47
C LEU A 250 -9.99 -9.38 -20.36
N ILE A 251 -8.69 -9.61 -20.59
CA ILE A 251 -7.88 -8.81 -21.52
C ILE A 251 -8.37 -9.03 -22.95
N ASP A 252 -8.65 -10.26 -23.35
CA ASP A 252 -9.18 -10.60 -24.66
C ASP A 252 -10.60 -10.06 -24.88
N ALA A 253 -11.41 -9.98 -23.82
CA ALA A 253 -12.72 -9.32 -23.85
C ALA A 253 -12.56 -7.81 -24.13
N ASN A 254 -11.71 -7.14 -23.35
CA ASN A 254 -11.50 -5.69 -23.40
C ASN A 254 -10.84 -5.23 -24.72
N ASN A 255 -9.93 -6.03 -25.29
CA ASN A 255 -9.28 -5.71 -26.57
C ASN A 255 -10.21 -5.83 -27.78
N LYS A 256 -11.32 -6.59 -27.68
CA LYS A 256 -12.33 -6.65 -28.75
C LYS A 256 -13.16 -5.37 -28.82
N GLU A 257 -13.36 -4.70 -27.68
CA GLU A 257 -14.10 -3.45 -27.53
C GLU A 257 -13.36 -2.25 -28.16
N GLU A 258 -12.03 -2.15 -27.97
CA GLU A 258 -11.23 -1.04 -28.54
C GLU A 258 -11.12 -1.07 -30.08
N HIS A 259 -11.37 -2.22 -30.72
CA HIS A 259 -11.29 -2.35 -32.17
C HIS A 259 -12.58 -1.98 -32.92
N THR A 260 -13.70 -1.82 -32.23
CA THR A 260 -14.99 -1.47 -32.84
C THR A 260 -15.30 0.03 -32.83
N ASP A 261 -14.67 0.81 -31.95
CA ASP A 261 -14.85 2.27 -31.85
C ASP A 261 -14.02 3.10 -32.87
N GLY A 262 -13.28 2.43 -33.76
CA GLY A 262 -12.28 3.04 -34.63
C GLY A 262 -12.58 3.13 -36.14
N GLU A 263 -13.74 2.66 -36.62
CA GLU A 263 -14.12 2.70 -38.06
C GLU A 263 -15.29 3.65 -38.38
#